data_AF-A0A8D8ESQ9-F1
#
_entry.id   AF-A0A8D8ESQ9-F1
#
_cell.length_a   1.000
_cell.length_b   1.000
_cell.length_c   1.000
_cell.angle_alpha   90.00
_cell.angle_beta   90.00
_cell.angle_gamma   90.00
#
_symmetry.space_group_name_H-M   'P 1'
#
loop_
_entity.id
_entity.type
_entity.pdbx_description
1 polymer ?
#
loop_
_entity_poly.entity_id
_entity_poly.type
_entity_poly.pdbx_seq_one_letter_code
_entity_poly.pdbx_strand_id
1 'polypeptide(L)'
;MHTPGSSVAGYGLLLVVQIVFVIVFGFFTDYSKELLPKNGTSNGLEASHGAAEEKYLPKYPHFQDIHVMIFIGFAFLMTFLKRYGFSASGLNLLVGALVI
;
A
#
# COMPACT_ATOMS: atom_id res chain seq x y z
N MET A 1 -1.56 -21.25 29.31
CA MET A 1 -0.12 -21.14 29.58
C MET A 1 0.48 -20.31 28.46
N HIS A 2 0.70 -19.01 28.70
CA HIS A 2 1.22 -18.07 27.71
C HIS A 2 2.73 -17.94 27.98
N THR A 3 3.58 -18.55 27.15
CA THR A 3 5.02 -18.31 27.21
C THR A 3 5.29 -16.88 26.75
N PRO A 4 5.92 -16.02 27.59
CA PRO A 4 6.20 -14.62 27.25
C PRO A 4 6.99 -14.43 25.95
N GLY A 5 7.70 -15.47 25.48
CA GLY A 5 8.49 -15.45 24.26
C GLY A 5 7.72 -15.44 22.94
N SER A 6 6.49 -15.99 22.85
CA SER A 6 5.82 -16.10 21.54
C SER A 6 5.22 -14.77 21.05
N SER A 7 4.79 -13.90 21.96
CA SER A 7 4.33 -12.56 21.60
C SER A 7 5.47 -11.70 21.06
N VAL A 8 6.64 -11.76 21.68
CA VAL A 8 7.84 -11.03 21.22
C VAL A 8 8.33 -11.58 19.88
N ALA A 9 8.26 -12.89 19.67
CA ALA A 9 8.62 -13.53 18.41
C ALA A 9 7.77 -13.05 17.23
N GLY A 10 6.47 -12.81 17.44
CA GLY A 10 5.56 -12.28 16.42
C GLY A 10 5.95 -10.89 15.94
N TYR A 11 6.24 -9.96 16.87
CA TYR A 11 6.69 -8.61 16.51
C TYR A 11 8.07 -8.63 15.83
N GLY A 12 8.98 -9.49 16.30
CA GLY A 12 10.28 -9.69 15.67
C GLY A 12 10.16 -10.15 14.21
N LEU A 13 9.27 -11.11 13.94
CA LEU A 13 9.01 -11.58 12.58
C LEU A 13 8.47 -10.46 11.67
N LEU A 14 7.49 -9.68 12.14
CA LEU A 14 6.92 -8.57 11.36
C LEU A 14 7.97 -7.51 11.02
N LEU A 15 8.87 -7.17 11.95
CA LEU A 15 9.95 -6.22 11.68
C LEU A 15 10.94 -6.75 10.65
N VAL A 16 11.30 -8.03 10.72
CA VAL A 16 12.20 -8.64 9.73
C VAL A 16 11.56 -8.59 8.34
N VAL A 17 10.28 -8.97 8.21
CA VAL A 17 9.54 -8.89 6.94
C VAL A 17 9.50 -7.45 6.43
N GLN A 18 9.22 -6.47 7.28
CA GLN A 18 9.19 -5.06 6.90
C GLN A 18 10.55 -4.55 6.39
N ILE A 19 11.64 -4.90 7.08
CA ILE A 19 13.00 -4.51 6.67
C ILE A 19 13.35 -5.09 5.30
N VAL A 20 12.97 -6.35 5.05
CA VAL A 20 13.17 -6.99 3.74
C VAL A 20 12.40 -6.24 2.65
N PHE A 21 11.14 -5.88 2.88
CA PHE A 21 10.36 -5.08 1.91
C PHE A 21 11.00 -3.72 1.64
N VAL A 22 11.47 -3.01 2.66
CA VAL A 22 12.14 -1.70 2.50
C VAL A 22 13.41 -1.84 1.65
N ILE A 23 14.23 -2.87 1.90
CA ILE A 23 15.43 -3.13 1.12
C ILE A 23 15.06 -3.43 -0.34
N VAL A 24 14.15 -4.37 -0.56
CA VAL A 24 13.74 -4.76 -1.93
C VAL A 24 13.14 -3.56 -2.66
N PHE A 25 12.23 -2.83 -2.04
CA PHE A 25 11.58 -1.66 -2.65
C PHE A 25 12.59 -0.55 -2.95
N GLY A 26 13.55 -0.30 -2.05
CA GLY A 26 14.59 0.70 -2.26
C GLY A 26 15.56 0.36 -3.40
N PHE A 27 15.82 -0.92 -3.65
CA PHE A 27 16.73 -1.35 -4.73
C PHE A 27 16.03 -1.63 -6.07
N PHE A 28 14.75 -2.03 -6.06
CA PHE A 28 14.04 -2.50 -7.26
C PHE A 28 12.95 -1.54 -7.77
N THR A 29 12.59 -0.51 -7.00
CA THR A 29 11.53 0.42 -7.40
C THR A 29 12.10 1.79 -7.74
N ASP A 30 11.92 2.20 -8.99
CA ASP A 30 12.27 3.54 -9.48
C ASP A 30 11.00 4.31 -9.88
N TYR A 31 10.95 5.60 -9.54
CA TYR A 31 9.90 6.48 -10.04
C TYR A 31 10.22 6.97 -11.45
N SER A 32 9.21 6.97 -12.31
CA SER A 32 9.34 7.53 -13.66
C SER A 32 9.67 9.02 -13.59
N LYS A 33 10.58 9.49 -14.46
CA LYS A 33 11.06 10.88 -14.52
C LYS A 33 9.93 11.89 -14.81
N GLU A 34 8.82 11.40 -15.33
CA GLU A 34 7.60 12.15 -15.63
C GLU A 34 6.83 12.58 -14.36
N LEU A 35 7.13 11.97 -13.20
CA LEU A 35 6.51 12.26 -11.91
C LEU A 35 7.39 13.15 -11.00
N LEU A 36 8.62 13.44 -11.42
CA LEU A 36 9.53 14.29 -10.66
C LEU A 36 9.14 15.76 -10.86
N PRO A 37 9.07 16.57 -9.78
CA PRO A 37 8.82 18.00 -9.91
C PRO A 37 9.93 18.62 -10.75
N LYS A 38 9.59 19.10 -11.94
CA LYS A 38 10.51 19.72 -12.89
C LYS A 38 11.00 21.03 -12.26
N ASN A 39 12.21 21.04 -11.72
CA ASN A 39 12.77 22.22 -11.08
C ASN A 39 12.88 23.33 -12.14
N GLY A 40 12.23 24.46 -11.89
CA GLY A 40 11.91 25.47 -12.89
C GLY A 40 13.13 26.18 -13.45
N THR A 41 13.74 25.64 -14.51
CA THR A 41 14.62 26.40 -15.41
C THR A 41 14.76 25.72 -16.77
N SER A 42 13.74 25.83 -17.61
CA SER A 42 13.94 25.72 -19.06
C SER A 42 12.85 26.50 -19.77
N ASN A 43 13.18 27.74 -20.13
CA ASN A 43 12.47 28.50 -21.15
C ASN A 43 12.38 27.65 -22.42
N GLY A 44 11.17 27.34 -22.88
CA GLY A 44 10.96 26.74 -24.19
C GLY A 44 9.97 25.58 -24.18
N LEU A 45 8.77 25.88 -24.70
CA LEU A 45 7.74 24.98 -25.19
C LEU A 45 7.03 24.07 -24.16
N GLU A 46 5.96 24.64 -23.65
CA GLU A 46 4.80 23.97 -23.06
C GLU A 46 4.18 22.97 -24.06
N ALA A 47 4.57 21.69 -23.99
CA ALA A 47 3.89 20.62 -24.76
C ALA A 47 4.06 19.22 -24.16
N SER A 48 4.36 19.10 -22.86
CA SER A 48 4.49 17.75 -22.23
C SER A 48 4.03 17.69 -20.78
N HIS A 49 3.33 18.71 -20.26
CA HIS A 49 2.72 18.64 -18.93
C HIS A 49 1.35 17.96 -18.95
N GLY A 50 0.61 18.02 -20.06
CA GLY A 50 -0.74 17.43 -20.17
C GLY A 50 -0.77 15.93 -20.48
N ALA A 51 0.22 15.37 -21.19
CA ALA A 51 0.12 14.02 -21.73
C ALA A 51 0.40 12.89 -20.71
N ALA A 52 1.22 13.15 -19.68
CA ALA A 52 1.50 12.19 -18.61
C ALA A 52 0.43 12.25 -17.52
N GLU A 53 0.02 13.45 -17.10
CA GLU A 53 -1.07 13.66 -16.14
C GLU A 53 -2.37 12.99 -16.64
N GLU A 54 -2.75 13.23 -17.90
CA GLU A 54 -3.98 12.69 -18.49
C GLU A 54 -4.00 11.15 -18.58
N LYS A 55 -2.84 10.47 -18.58
CA LYS A 55 -2.78 9.00 -18.62
C LYS A 55 -2.97 8.33 -17.26
N TYR A 56 -2.57 8.98 -16.17
CA TYR A 56 -2.65 8.41 -14.82
C TYR A 56 -3.87 8.89 -14.04
N LEU A 57 -4.32 10.14 -14.27
CA LEU A 57 -5.54 10.71 -13.69
C LEU A 57 -6.79 9.83 -13.86
N PRO A 58 -7.07 9.19 -15.02
CA PRO A 58 -8.25 8.32 -15.15
C PRO A 58 -8.08 6.97 -14.47
N LYS A 59 -6.86 6.54 -14.13
CA LYS A 59 -6.59 5.22 -13.54
C LYS A 59 -6.60 5.24 -12.02
N TYR A 60 -6.31 6.41 -11.41
CA TYR A 60 -6.30 6.59 -9.97
C TYR A 60 -7.67 6.37 -9.30
N PRO A 61 -8.81 6.83 -9.85
CA PRO A 61 -10.14 6.51 -9.31
C PRO A 61 -10.42 5.02 -9.24
N HIS A 62 -10.07 4.26 -10.29
CA HIS A 62 -10.28 2.81 -10.30
C HIS A 62 -9.38 2.08 -9.29
N PHE A 63 -8.14 2.55 -9.11
CA PHE A 63 -7.26 2.05 -8.06
C PHE A 63 -7.84 2.26 -6.66
N GLN A 64 -8.42 3.44 -6.42
CA GLN A 64 -9.06 3.80 -5.17
C GLN A 64 -10.30 2.94 -4.89
N ASP A 65 -11.14 2.70 -5.90
CA ASP A 65 -12.33 1.85 -5.75
C ASP A 65 -11.96 0.41 -5.32
N ILE A 66 -10.90 -0.16 -5.90
CA ILE A 66 -10.39 -1.48 -5.54
C ILE A 66 -9.81 -1.47 -4.12
N HIS A 67 -9.07 -0.44 -3.74
CA HIS A 67 -8.55 -0.29 -2.37
C HIS A 67 -9.67 -0.26 -1.34
N VAL A 68 -10.75 0.49 -1.60
CA VAL A 68 -11.91 0.56 -0.71
C VAL A 68 -12.60 -0.80 -0.61
N MET A 69 -12.69 -1.56 -1.71
CA MET A 69 -13.25 -2.91 -1.69
C MET A 69 -12.41 -3.88 -0.84
N ILE A 70 -11.08 -3.79 -0.89
CA ILE A 70 -10.16 -4.66 -0.13
C ILE A 70 -10.18 -4.30 1.36
N PHE A 71 -10.02 -3.02 1.70
CA PHE A 71 -9.85 -2.59 3.10
C PHE A 71 -11.16 -2.36 3.84
N ILE A 72 -12.24 -1.95 3.17
CA ILE A 72 -13.55 -1.73 3.81
C ILE A 72 -14.55 -2.79 3.39
N GLY A 73 -14.65 -3.09 2.10
CA GLY A 73 -15.61 -4.08 1.57
C GLY A 73 -15.44 -5.46 2.24
N PHE A 74 -14.33 -6.14 1.99
CA PHE A 74 -14.08 -7.47 2.55
C PHE A 74 -13.84 -7.46 4.06
N ALA A 75 -13.16 -6.43 4.59
CA ALA A 75 -12.90 -6.33 6.02
C ALA A 75 -14.18 -6.32 6.83
N PHE A 76 -15.17 -5.49 6.46
CA PHE A 76 -16.44 -5.40 7.18
C PHE A 76 -17.43 -6.49 6.79
N LEU A 77 -17.37 -7.02 5.56
CA LEU A 77 -18.15 -8.19 5.19
C LEU A 77 -17.87 -9.36 6.15
N MET A 78 -16.60 -9.64 6.48
CA MET A 78 -16.25 -10.75 7.39
C MET A 78 -16.59 -10.48 8.87
N THR A 79 -17.07 -9.28 9.23
CA THR A 79 -17.37 -8.94 10.63
C THR A 79 -18.68 -9.50 11.14
N PHE A 80 -19.53 -10.11 10.29
CA PHE A 80 -20.80 -10.72 10.70
C PHE A 80 -20.63 -11.89 11.68
N LEU A 81 -19.41 -12.44 11.82
CA LEU A 81 -19.12 -13.50 12.79
C LEU A 81 -19.12 -12.97 14.23
N LYS A 82 -20.09 -13.42 15.02
CA LYS A 82 -20.34 -13.08 16.44
C LYS A 82 -19.11 -13.05 17.36
N ARG A 83 -18.06 -13.83 17.07
CA ARG A 83 -16.85 -13.95 17.92
C ARG A 83 -15.53 -13.64 17.21
N TYR A 84 -15.56 -13.31 15.92
CA TYR A 84 -14.34 -13.11 15.11
C TYR A 84 -14.27 -11.76 14.40
N GLY A 85 -15.22 -10.85 14.61
CA GLY A 85 -15.24 -9.56 13.92
C GLY A 85 -13.94 -8.75 14.03
N PHE A 86 -13.35 -8.66 15.23
CA PHE A 86 -12.09 -7.91 15.43
C PHE A 86 -10.88 -8.58 14.79
N SER A 87 -10.76 -9.91 14.90
CA SER A 87 -9.67 -10.64 14.25
C SER A 87 -9.84 -10.68 12.73
N ALA A 88 -11.06 -10.74 12.21
CA ALA A 88 -11.34 -10.78 10.77
C ALA A 88 -10.91 -9.48 10.07
N SER A 89 -11.30 -8.32 10.60
CA SER A 89 -10.88 -7.04 10.03
C SER A 89 -9.39 -6.78 10.26
N GLY A 90 -8.84 -7.16 11.43
CA GLY A 90 -7.42 -7.01 11.74
C GLY A 90 -6.49 -7.86 10.87
N LEU A 91 -6.84 -9.13 10.64
CA LEU A 91 -6.08 -10.00 9.73
C LEU A 91 -6.25 -9.59 8.26
N ASN A 92 -7.43 -9.10 7.87
CA ASN A 92 -7.64 -8.55 6.53
C ASN A 92 -6.75 -7.31 6.28
N LEU A 93 -6.64 -6.42 7.27
CA LEU A 93 -5.74 -5.27 7.20
C LEU A 93 -4.27 -5.71 7.10
N LEU A 94 -3.85 -6.68 7.93
CA LEU A 94 -2.48 -7.21 7.92
C LEU A 94 -2.11 -7.79 6.55
N VAL A 95 -2.99 -8.60 5.96
CA VAL A 95 -2.75 -9.21 4.65
C VAL A 95 -2.77 -8.16 3.54
N GLY A 96 -3.73 -7.22 3.57
CA GLY A 96 -3.79 -6.13 2.61
C GLY A 96 -2.51 -5.29 2.60
N ALA A 97 -2.00 -4.93 3.79
CA ALA A 97 -0.78 -4.14 3.93
C ALA A 97 0.52 -4.91 3.60
N LEU A 98 0.49 -6.25 3.55
CA LEU A 98 1.64 -7.06 3.10
C LEU A 98 1.68 -7.24 1.58
N VAL A 99 0.52 -7.19 0.93
CA VAL A 99 0.38 -7.42 -0.52
C VAL A 99 0.57 -6.12 -1.30
N ILE A 100 0.09 -5.00 -0.76
CA ILE A 100 0.17 -3.66 -1.34
C ILE A 100 1.44 -2.98 -0.86
#